data_AF-A0A1Q7ALY3-F1
#
_entry.id   AF-A0A1Q7ALY3-F1
#
_cell.length_a   1.000
_cell.length_b   1.000
_cell.length_c   1.000
_cell.angle_alpha   90.00
_cell.angle_beta   90.00
_cell.angle_gamma   90.00
#
_symmetry.space_group_name_H-M   'P 1'
#
loop_
_entity.id
_entity.type
_entity.pdbx_description
1 polymer ?
#
loop_
_entity_poly.entity_id
_entity_poly.type
_entity_poly.pdbx_seq_one_letter_code
_entity_poly.pdbx_strand_id
1 'polypeptide(L)'
;MANFIAQLHYFNLFLILAASLVAGIWGLVLFFMKKTTTIYRPWRILLIFTAIVALLQGVFGILLVLLGLRPGTGTDLYYLHYVYGGIVALAIPVALTYATSGKNVRRDVLIFSIAALVLFAAGFRAWMTGPVHWP
;
A
#
# COMPACT_ATOMS: atom_id res chain seq x y z
N MET A 1 -15.58 4.87 19.31
CA MET A 1 -15.15 3.81 18.36
C MET A 1 -14.74 4.38 17.00
N ALA A 2 -15.60 5.11 16.28
CA ALA A 2 -15.27 5.67 14.97
C ALA A 2 -14.00 6.55 14.96
N ASN A 3 -13.84 7.46 15.93
CA ASN A 3 -12.65 8.33 16.04
C ASN A 3 -11.35 7.55 16.24
N PHE A 4 -11.40 6.45 16.99
CA PHE A 4 -10.23 5.59 17.21
C PHE A 4 -9.82 4.88 15.91
N ILE A 5 -10.79 4.36 15.15
CA ILE A 5 -10.53 3.74 13.84
C ILE A 5 -10.01 4.78 12.84
N ALA A 6 -10.54 6.01 12.88
CA ALA A 6 -10.07 7.10 12.03
C ALA A 6 -8.61 7.48 12.33
N GLN A 7 -8.22 7.52 13.62
CA GLN A 7 -6.83 7.71 14.03
C GLN A 7 -5.94 6.58 13.52
N LEU A 8 -6.36 5.32 13.68
CA LEU A 8 -5.60 4.18 13.16
C LEU A 8 -5.45 4.25 11.63
N HIS A 9 -6.53 4.55 10.91
CA HIS A 9 -6.50 4.74 9.45
C HIS A 9 -5.55 5.87 9.04
N TYR A 10 -5.52 6.97 9.78
CA TYR A 10 -4.63 8.10 9.50
C TYR A 10 -3.15 7.79 9.81
N PHE A 11 -2.84 7.22 10.97
CA PHE A 11 -1.44 6.94 11.32
C PHE A 11 -0.85 5.77 10.54
N ASN A 12 -1.66 4.75 10.22
CA ASN A 12 -1.23 3.60 9.44
C ASN A 12 -0.85 3.98 7.99
N LEU A 13 -1.42 5.05 7.45
CA LEU A 13 -1.01 5.61 6.16
C LEU A 13 0.49 5.92 6.11
N PHE A 14 1.05 6.57 7.14
CA PHE A 14 2.48 6.93 7.13
C PHE A 14 3.38 5.70 7.15
N LEU A 15 2.96 4.64 7.85
CA LEU A 15 3.65 3.35 7.81
C LEU A 15 3.61 2.75 6.40
N ILE A 16 2.46 2.80 5.73
CA ILE A 16 2.34 2.33 4.34
C ILE A 16 3.24 3.12 3.42
N LEU A 17 3.20 4.46 3.48
CA LEU A 17 4.01 5.31 2.61
C LEU A 17 5.51 5.03 2.81
N ALA A 18 5.99 4.98 4.05
CA ALA A 18 7.38 4.68 4.33
C ALA A 18 7.77 3.25 3.89
N ALA A 19 7.01 2.24 4.30
CA ALA A 19 7.35 0.84 4.04
C ALA A 19 7.24 0.48 2.56
N SER A 20 6.24 1.01 1.85
CA SER A 20 6.07 0.79 0.40
C SER A 20 7.14 1.48 -0.43
N LEU A 21 7.53 2.70 -0.08
CA LEU A 21 8.62 3.41 -0.75
C LEU A 21 9.96 2.68 -0.55
N VAL A 22 10.27 2.30 0.70
CA VAL A 22 11.51 1.56 1.01
C VAL A 22 11.51 0.20 0.33
N ALA A 23 10.42 -0.57 0.40
CA ALA A 23 10.32 -1.88 -0.25
C ALA A 23 10.47 -1.79 -1.77
N GLY A 24 9.83 -0.77 -2.39
CA GLY A 24 9.90 -0.52 -3.82
C GLY A 24 11.29 -0.15 -4.29
N ILE A 25 11.90 0.87 -3.68
CA ILE A 25 13.25 1.33 -4.04
C ILE A 25 14.28 0.24 -3.77
N TRP A 26 14.24 -0.40 -2.60
CA TRP A 26 15.21 -1.43 -2.25
C TRP A 26 15.11 -2.65 -3.17
N GLY A 27 13.90 -3.06 -3.54
CA GLY A 27 13.69 -4.15 -4.49
C GLY A 27 14.23 -3.82 -5.89
N LEU A 28 14.05 -2.58 -6.36
CA LEU A 28 14.67 -2.10 -7.60
C LEU A 28 16.20 -2.12 -7.51
N VAL A 29 16.78 -1.68 -6.39
CA VAL A 29 18.23 -1.75 -6.16
C VAL A 29 18.71 -3.21 -6.24
N LEU A 30 18.04 -4.16 -5.59
CA LEU A 30 18.38 -5.58 -5.66
C LEU A 30 18.29 -6.13 -7.09
N PHE A 31 17.26 -5.71 -7.85
CA PHE A 31 17.08 -6.07 -9.25
C PHE A 31 18.24 -5.57 -10.13
N PHE A 32 18.62 -4.30 -10.03
CA PHE A 32 19.69 -3.71 -10.84
C PHE A 32 21.08 -4.18 -10.41
N MET A 33 21.30 -4.42 -9.12
CA MET A 33 22.52 -5.07 -8.61
C MET A 33 22.63 -6.55 -8.99
N LYS A 34 21.61 -7.13 -9.65
CA LYS A 34 21.52 -8.56 -9.99
C LYS A 34 21.64 -9.49 -8.77
N LYS A 35 21.35 -8.99 -7.55
CA LYS A 35 21.33 -9.77 -6.30
C LYS A 35 20.03 -10.57 -6.15
N THR A 36 19.72 -11.38 -7.17
CA THR A 36 18.43 -12.07 -7.32
C THR A 36 18.56 -13.58 -7.54
N THR A 37 19.73 -14.16 -7.22
CA THR A 37 19.92 -15.63 -7.20
C THR A 37 18.95 -16.31 -6.23
N THR A 38 18.68 -15.65 -5.11
CA THR A 38 17.66 -16.04 -4.11
C THR A 38 16.91 -14.80 -3.65
N ILE A 39 15.68 -14.98 -3.16
CA ILE A 39 14.94 -13.86 -2.57
C ILE A 39 15.67 -13.36 -1.31
N TYR A 40 16.00 -12.07 -1.29
CA TYR A 40 16.66 -11.45 -0.15
C TYR A 40 15.69 -11.35 1.03
N ARG A 41 15.98 -12.11 2.10
CA ARG A 41 15.04 -12.31 3.23
C ARG A 41 14.60 -11.00 3.92
N PRO A 42 15.50 -10.07 4.27
CA PRO A 42 15.10 -8.81 4.90
C PRO A 42 14.13 -7.98 4.04
N TRP A 43 14.40 -7.87 2.74
CA TRP A 43 13.51 -7.20 1.80
C TRP A 43 12.14 -7.90 1.72
N ARG A 44 12.12 -9.24 1.70
CA ARG A 44 10.87 -10.00 1.70
C ARG A 44 10.04 -9.77 2.97
N ILE A 45 10.68 -9.71 4.14
CA ILE A 45 9.99 -9.42 5.41
C ILE A 45 9.38 -8.03 5.35
N LEU A 46 10.12 -7.02 4.88
CA LEU A 46 9.60 -5.68 4.68
C LEU A 46 8.40 -5.67 3.71
N LEU A 47 8.48 -6.38 2.59
CA LEU A 47 7.39 -6.48 1.63
C LEU A 47 6.12 -7.11 2.24
N ILE A 48 6.28 -8.18 3.02
CA ILE A 48 5.17 -8.84 3.74
C ILE A 48 4.57 -7.87 4.76
N PHE A 49 5.40 -7.17 5.53
CA PHE A 49 4.95 -6.15 6.46
C PHE A 49 4.14 -5.06 5.73
N THR A 50 4.67 -4.54 4.62
CA THR A 50 3.99 -3.56 3.76
C THR A 50 2.62 -4.07 3.29
N ALA A 51 2.52 -5.34 2.88
CA ALA A 51 1.26 -5.94 2.46
C ALA A 51 0.23 -6.02 3.61
N ILE A 52 0.68 -6.40 4.82
CA ILE A 52 -0.18 -6.49 6.00
C ILE A 52 -0.74 -5.10 6.36
N VAL A 53 0.12 -4.08 6.45
CA VAL A 53 -0.34 -2.72 6.82
C VAL A 53 -1.25 -2.12 5.74
N ALA A 54 -1.00 -2.43 4.46
CA ALA A 54 -1.85 -2.00 3.36
C ALA A 54 -3.24 -2.66 3.38
N LEU A 55 -3.31 -3.96 3.70
CA LEU A 55 -4.58 -4.66 3.91
C LEU A 55 -5.34 -4.09 5.11
N LEU A 56 -4.65 -3.84 6.22
CA LEU A 56 -5.24 -3.19 7.40
C LEU A 56 -5.82 -1.81 7.07
N GLN A 57 -5.19 -1.04 6.17
CA GLN A 57 -5.74 0.24 5.71
C GLN A 57 -7.08 0.09 5.03
N GLY A 58 -7.21 -0.91 4.16
CA GLY A 58 -8.46 -1.25 3.49
C GLY A 58 -9.54 -1.65 4.50
N VAL A 59 -9.19 -2.48 5.48
CA VAL A 59 -10.11 -2.87 6.57
C VAL A 59 -10.58 -1.66 7.35
N PHE A 60 -9.69 -0.77 7.76
CA PHE A 60 -10.09 0.46 8.47
C PHE A 60 -10.97 1.36 7.61
N GLY A 61 -10.65 1.51 6.31
CA GLY A 61 -11.47 2.29 5.38
C GLY A 61 -12.89 1.72 5.24
N ILE A 62 -13.02 0.40 5.09
CA ILE A 62 -14.32 -0.30 5.03
C ILE A 62 -15.10 -0.09 6.33
N LEU A 63 -14.44 -0.25 7.49
CA LEU A 63 -15.09 -0.04 8.79
C LEU A 63 -15.60 1.40 8.96
N LEU A 64 -14.83 2.42 8.52
CA LEU A 64 -15.27 3.81 8.56
C LEU A 64 -16.51 4.04 7.68
N VAL A 65 -16.55 3.45 6.48
CA VAL A 65 -17.73 3.51 5.59
C VAL A 65 -18.94 2.84 6.23
N LEU A 66 -18.77 1.66 6.84
CA LEU A 66 -19.84 0.94 7.54
C LEU A 66 -20.35 1.71 8.77
N LEU A 67 -19.52 2.56 9.39
CA LEU A 67 -19.89 3.46 10.47
C LEU A 67 -20.52 4.78 9.99
N GLY A 68 -20.79 4.91 8.69
CA GLY A 68 -21.45 6.08 8.09
C GLY A 68 -20.51 7.26 7.81
N LEU A 69 -19.20 7.11 8.01
CA LEU A 69 -18.22 8.13 7.67
C LEU A 69 -17.90 8.12 6.18
N ARG A 70 -17.57 9.29 5.65
CA ARG A 70 -17.18 9.48 4.26
C ARG A 70 -15.89 10.30 4.18
N PRO A 71 -15.05 10.08 3.15
CA PRO A 71 -13.88 10.91 2.89
C PRO A 71 -14.29 12.40 2.75
N GLY A 72 -13.44 13.29 3.25
CA GLY A 72 -13.74 14.71 3.39
C GLY A 72 -13.76 15.50 2.07
N THR A 73 -14.61 16.53 2.05
CA THR A 73 -15.01 17.45 0.98
C THR A 73 -13.94 17.88 -0.03
N GLY A 74 -14.00 17.32 -1.22
CA GLY A 74 -13.90 18.09 -2.45
C GLY A 74 -15.19 17.85 -3.24
N THR A 75 -15.83 18.89 -3.76
CA THR A 75 -16.89 18.71 -4.77
C THR A 75 -16.34 17.75 -5.83
N ASP A 76 -16.96 16.58 -5.93
CA ASP A 76 -16.67 15.51 -6.90
C ASP A 76 -15.41 14.63 -6.73
N LEU A 77 -14.58 14.80 -5.69
CA LEU A 77 -13.32 14.04 -5.55
C LEU A 77 -13.35 12.87 -4.55
N TYR A 78 -14.40 12.71 -3.75
CA TYR A 78 -14.45 11.65 -2.73
C TYR A 78 -14.44 10.23 -3.31
N TYR A 79 -14.92 10.05 -4.55
CA TYR A 79 -14.86 8.77 -5.25
C TYR A 79 -13.41 8.33 -5.50
N LEU A 80 -12.49 9.27 -5.75
CA LEU A 80 -11.09 8.96 -5.98
C LEU A 80 -10.43 8.35 -4.75
N HIS A 81 -10.84 8.75 -3.54
CA HIS A 81 -10.34 8.14 -2.31
C HIS A 81 -10.65 6.64 -2.27
N TYR A 82 -11.85 6.23 -2.69
CA TYR A 82 -12.20 4.80 -2.76
C TYR A 82 -11.40 4.06 -3.82
N VAL A 83 -11.19 4.66 -5.00
CA VAL A 83 -10.37 4.04 -6.06
C VAL A 83 -8.93 3.85 -5.59
N TYR A 84 -8.30 4.91 -5.08
CA TYR A 84 -6.94 4.84 -4.58
C TYR A 84 -6.83 3.93 -3.34
N GLY A 85 -7.82 3.94 -2.44
CA GLY A 85 -7.90 3.03 -1.30
C GLY A 85 -8.01 1.57 -1.71
N GLY A 86 -8.76 1.27 -2.77
CA GLY A 86 -8.83 -0.06 -3.38
C GLY A 86 -7.47 -0.51 -3.93
N ILE A 87 -6.77 0.38 -4.63
CA ILE A 87 -5.39 0.10 -5.10
C ILE A 87 -4.47 -0.14 -3.91
N VAL A 88 -4.57 0.64 -2.83
CA VAL A 88 -3.76 0.44 -1.62
C VAL A 88 -3.97 -0.95 -1.03
N ALA A 89 -5.23 -1.38 -0.88
CA ALA A 89 -5.52 -2.69 -0.31
C ALA A 89 -5.09 -3.86 -1.22
N LEU A 90 -5.13 -3.68 -2.55
CA LEU A 90 -5.05 -4.77 -3.51
C LEU A 90 -3.76 -4.82 -4.34
N ALA A 91 -2.93 -3.77 -4.37
CA ALA A 91 -1.74 -3.71 -5.24
C ALA A 91 -0.82 -4.94 -5.08
N ILE A 92 -0.45 -5.29 -3.85
CA ILE A 92 0.40 -6.45 -3.57
C ILE A 92 -0.34 -7.79 -3.77
N PRO A 93 -1.59 -7.98 -3.27
CA PRO A 93 -2.39 -9.15 -3.59
C PRO A 93 -2.54 -9.43 -5.10
N VAL A 94 -2.79 -8.40 -5.90
CA VAL A 94 -2.85 -8.53 -7.36
C VAL A 94 -1.48 -8.89 -7.93
N ALA A 95 -0.41 -8.27 -7.44
CA ALA A 95 0.95 -8.61 -7.88
C ALA A 95 1.34 -10.08 -7.62
N LEU A 96 0.82 -10.71 -6.56
CA LEU A 96 1.02 -12.15 -6.31
C LEU A 96 0.51 -13.02 -7.47
N THR A 97 -0.56 -12.60 -8.15
CA THR A 97 -1.13 -13.35 -9.30
C THR A 97 -0.23 -13.33 -10.54
N TYR A 98 0.68 -12.37 -10.63
CA TYR A 98 1.66 -12.25 -11.71
C TYR A 98 3.04 -12.84 -11.34
N ALA A 99 3.27 -13.10 -10.06
CA ALA A 99 4.53 -13.66 -9.57
C ALA A 99 4.69 -15.12 -9.99
N THR A 100 5.93 -15.56 -10.16
CA THR A 100 6.29 -16.90 -10.63
C THR A 100 6.50 -17.91 -9.50
N SER A 101 6.14 -17.53 -8.27
CA SER A 101 6.34 -18.32 -7.05
C SER A 101 7.80 -18.78 -6.89
N GLY A 102 8.76 -17.92 -7.26
CA GLY A 102 10.20 -18.20 -7.13
C GLY A 102 10.85 -18.90 -8.32
N LYS A 103 10.09 -19.29 -9.37
CA LYS A 103 10.68 -19.87 -10.60
C LYS A 103 11.60 -18.87 -11.32
N ASN A 104 11.27 -17.58 -11.24
CA ASN A 104 12.09 -16.49 -11.73
C ASN A 104 12.15 -15.38 -10.66
N VAL A 105 13.07 -15.56 -9.70
CA VAL A 105 13.25 -14.65 -8.57
C VAL A 105 13.47 -13.21 -9.01
N ARG A 106 14.25 -12.99 -10.09
CA ARG A 106 14.52 -11.64 -10.60
C ARG A 106 13.26 -10.95 -11.10
N ARG A 107 12.40 -11.68 -11.81
CA ARG A 107 11.09 -11.18 -12.26
C ARG A 107 10.17 -10.91 -11.07
N ASP A 108 10.14 -11.80 -10.08
CA ASP A 108 9.30 -11.64 -8.89
C ASP A 108 9.70 -10.39 -8.09
N VAL A 109 11.00 -10.16 -7.89
CA VAL A 109 11.53 -8.95 -7.25
C VAL A 109 11.06 -7.70 -8.01
N LEU A 110 11.15 -7.69 -9.34
CA LEU A 110 10.68 -6.55 -10.14
C LEU A 110 9.17 -6.31 -9.99
N ILE A 111 8.36 -7.36 -10.10
CA ILE A 111 6.89 -7.29 -9.98
C ILE A 111 6.49 -6.68 -8.63
N PHE A 112 7.04 -7.21 -7.53
CA PHE A 112 6.71 -6.71 -6.20
C PHE A 112 7.27 -5.32 -5.92
N SER A 113 8.42 -4.97 -6.50
CA SER A 113 8.97 -3.61 -6.38
C SER A 113 8.07 -2.59 -7.06
N ILE A 114 7.60 -2.88 -8.27
CA ILE A 114 6.64 -2.03 -8.99
C ILE A 114 5.33 -1.94 -8.20
N ALA A 115 4.81 -3.06 -7.70
CA ALA A 115 3.59 -3.06 -6.90
C ALA A 115 3.72 -2.20 -5.63
N ALA A 116 4.87 -2.24 -4.94
CA ALA A 116 5.14 -1.39 -3.79
C ALA A 116 5.23 0.10 -4.15
N LEU A 117 5.79 0.44 -5.31
CA LEU A 117 5.80 1.84 -5.79
C LEU A 117 4.41 2.33 -6.22
N VAL A 118 3.60 1.47 -6.84
CA VAL A 118 2.19 1.76 -7.15
C VAL A 118 1.39 1.96 -5.86
N LEU A 119 1.62 1.10 -4.85
CA LEU A 119 1.04 1.24 -3.51
C LEU A 119 1.40 2.58 -2.88
N PHE A 120 2.66 3.01 -2.95
CA PHE A 120 3.10 4.33 -2.48
C PHE A 120 2.36 5.46 -3.19
N ALA A 121 2.35 5.44 -4.53
CA ALA A 121 1.72 6.49 -5.33
C ALA A 121 0.21 6.58 -5.07
N ALA A 122 -0.47 5.43 -5.00
CA ALA A 122 -1.89 5.36 -4.68
C ALA A 122 -2.18 5.80 -3.24
N GLY A 123 -1.39 5.38 -2.26
CA GLY A 123 -1.53 5.80 -0.87
C GLY A 123 -1.38 7.32 -0.71
N PHE A 124 -0.39 7.90 -1.39
CA PHE A 124 -0.18 9.34 -1.38
C PHE A 124 -1.35 10.10 -2.03
N ARG A 125 -1.90 9.58 -3.12
CA ARG A 125 -3.11 10.13 -3.77
C ARG A 125 -4.37 9.97 -2.93
N ALA A 126 -4.56 8.83 -2.26
CA ALA A 126 -5.65 8.60 -1.32
C ALA A 126 -5.59 9.59 -0.16
N TRP A 127 -4.37 9.91 0.30
CA TRP A 127 -4.14 10.94 1.31
C TRP A 127 -4.43 12.35 0.83
N MET A 128 -4.17 12.69 -0.43
CA MET A 128 -4.56 14.02 -0.96
C MET A 128 -6.07 14.20 -1.13
N THR A 129 -6.82 13.10 -1.16
CA THR A 129 -8.26 13.08 -1.45
C THR A 129 -9.11 12.67 -0.24
N GLY A 130 -8.48 12.45 0.92
CA GLY A 130 -9.14 11.93 2.13
C GLY A 130 -9.40 12.97 3.25
N PRO A 131 -8.42 13.80 3.65
CA PRO A 131 -8.56 14.69 4.79
C PRO A 131 -9.35 15.95 4.47
N VAL A 132 -10.35 16.23 5.32
CA VAL A 132 -10.77 17.57 5.69
C VAL A 132 -10.26 17.75 7.10
N HIS A 133 -9.36 18.71 7.30
CA HIS A 133 -8.83 19.19 8.57
C HIS A 133 -9.12 18.32 9.81
N TRP A 134 -8.08 17.66 10.32
CA TRP A 134 -8.05 17.28 11.72
C TRP A 134 -8.26 18.56 12.57
N PRO A 135 -9.01 18.53 13.69
CA PRO A 135 -8.91 19.60 14.66
C PRO A 135 -7.47 19.74 15.19
#